data_AF-A0A8J6HZA0-F1
#
_entry.id   AF-A0A8J6HZA0-F1
#
_cell.length_a   1.000
_cell.length_b   1.000
_cell.length_c   1.000
_cell.angle_alpha   90.00
_cell.angle_beta   90.00
_cell.angle_gamma   90.00
#
_symmetry.space_group_name_H-M   'P 1'
#
loop_
_entity.id
_entity.type
_entity.pdbx_description
1 polymer ?
#
loop_
_entity_poly.entity_id
_entity_poly.type
_entity_poly.pdbx_seq_one_letter_code
_entity_poly.pdbx_strand_id
1 'polypeptide(L)'
;MDYIAGCKISDVKYLRDNGFSLKDINVKLFEMFGHQIFESGFVHADPHAGNILVRRDDDGKTQLVLLDHGLYQRLKTKDMVALSHMWKAIVLQDHAKMKYYAKELGVEDYVVLAEILTQAPLRMHQFKLKVRLSEEDLKHIAEIARTRFDAIMKTLRVVPTSLLLVIR
;
A
#
# COMPACT_ATOMS: atom_id res chain seq x y z
N MET A 1 -22.91 -14.33 -7.60
CA MET A 1 -22.11 -14.16 -6.37
C MET A 1 -22.67 -15.14 -5.37
N ASP A 2 -21.81 -16.00 -4.83
CA ASP A 2 -22.20 -16.91 -3.77
C ASP A 2 -22.20 -16.15 -2.44
N TYR A 3 -23.11 -16.53 -1.53
CA TYR A 3 -23.07 -16.00 -0.18
C TYR A 3 -21.85 -16.55 0.56
N ILE A 4 -21.03 -15.66 1.11
CA ILE A 4 -19.85 -16.02 1.88
C ILE A 4 -20.06 -15.63 3.34
N ALA A 5 -20.16 -16.63 4.22
CA ALA A 5 -20.12 -16.42 5.65
C ALA A 5 -18.70 -16.03 6.09
N GLY A 6 -18.58 -15.00 6.92
CA GLY A 6 -17.32 -14.51 7.45
C GLY A 6 -17.49 -13.31 8.36
N CYS A 7 -16.42 -12.99 9.10
CA CYS A 7 -16.32 -11.81 9.96
C CYS A 7 -15.57 -10.70 9.23
N LYS A 8 -15.94 -9.43 9.44
CA LYS A 8 -15.18 -8.29 8.92
C LYS A 8 -13.77 -8.28 9.50
N ILE A 9 -12.75 -8.03 8.67
CA ILE A 9 -11.35 -7.95 9.14
C ILE A 9 -11.15 -6.87 10.22
N SER A 10 -12.01 -5.85 10.26
CA SER A 10 -11.99 -4.77 11.24
C SER A 10 -12.57 -5.15 12.62
N ASP A 11 -13.28 -6.27 12.75
CA ASP A 11 -13.83 -6.71 14.05
C ASP A 11 -12.77 -7.51 14.84
N VAL A 12 -11.76 -6.77 15.29
CA VAL A 12 -10.61 -7.31 16.03
C VAL A 12 -11.05 -8.04 17.31
N LYS A 13 -12.13 -7.59 17.95
CA LYS A 13 -12.66 -8.22 19.16
C LYS A 13 -13.20 -9.60 18.84
N TYR A 14 -14.09 -9.72 17.85
CA TYR A 14 -14.62 -11.02 17.42
C TYR A 14 -13.50 -11.96 17.00
N LEU A 15 -12.54 -11.47 16.22
CA LEU A 15 -11.43 -12.31 15.73
C LEU A 15 -10.63 -12.92 16.88
N ARG A 16 -10.31 -12.13 17.92
CA ARG A 16 -9.61 -12.64 19.11
C ARG A 16 -10.47 -13.62 19.89
N ASP A 17 -11.73 -13.26 20.15
CA ASP A 17 -12.67 -14.06 20.95
C ASP A 17 -12.94 -15.44 20.28
N ASN A 18 -12.81 -15.54 18.95
CA ASN A 18 -13.01 -16.77 18.16
C ASN A 18 -11.69 -17.47 17.75
N GLY A 19 -10.57 -17.12 18.41
CA GLY A 19 -9.31 -17.82 18.25
C GLY A 19 -8.63 -17.63 16.89
N PHE A 20 -8.89 -16.51 16.20
CA PHE A 20 -8.10 -16.13 15.03
C PHE A 20 -6.77 -15.50 15.45
N SER A 21 -5.69 -15.87 14.76
CA SER A 21 -4.39 -15.23 14.93
C SER A 21 -4.34 -13.95 14.11
N LEU A 22 -4.33 -12.78 14.78
CA LEU A 22 -4.16 -11.49 14.10
C LEU A 22 -2.84 -11.39 13.34
N LYS A 23 -1.79 -12.09 13.82
CA LYS A 23 -0.52 -12.17 13.12
C LYS A 23 -0.66 -12.91 11.79
N ASP A 24 -1.35 -14.05 11.78
CA ASP A 24 -1.60 -14.84 10.57
C ASP A 24 -2.45 -14.06 9.55
N ILE A 25 -3.51 -13.38 10.02
CA ILE A 25 -4.33 -12.49 9.21
C ILE A 25 -3.47 -11.39 8.55
N ASN A 26 -2.64 -10.71 9.34
CA ASN A 26 -1.78 -9.65 8.81
C ASN A 26 -0.78 -10.18 7.77
N VAL A 27 -0.14 -11.33 8.02
CA VAL A 27 0.79 -11.95 7.04
C VAL A 27 0.06 -12.23 5.73
N LYS A 28 -1.10 -12.88 5.78
CA LYS A 28 -1.91 -13.19 4.59
C LYS A 28 -2.36 -11.93 3.86
N LEU A 29 -2.69 -10.87 4.59
CA LEU A 29 -3.08 -9.59 4.01
C LEU A 29 -1.92 -8.97 3.21
N PHE A 30 -0.72 -8.96 3.81
CA PHE A 30 0.49 -8.47 3.14
C PHE A 30 0.89 -9.34 1.94
N GLU A 31 0.81 -10.66 2.06
CA GLU A 31 1.10 -11.59 0.96
C GLU A 31 0.13 -11.41 -0.20
N MET A 32 -1.18 -11.30 0.10
CA MET A 32 -2.21 -11.11 -0.93
C MET A 32 -1.99 -9.82 -1.72
N PHE A 33 -1.83 -8.66 -1.05
CA PHE A 33 -1.60 -7.40 -1.74
C PHE A 33 -0.20 -7.30 -2.34
N GLY A 34 0.81 -7.87 -1.68
CA GLY A 34 2.17 -7.94 -2.19
C GLY A 34 2.22 -8.72 -3.50
N HIS A 35 1.56 -9.87 -3.57
CA HIS A 35 1.44 -10.67 -4.80
C HIS A 35 0.73 -9.86 -5.91
N GLN A 36 -0.36 -9.17 -5.58
CA GLN A 36 -1.08 -8.34 -6.57
C GLN A 36 -0.21 -7.21 -7.13
N ILE A 37 0.52 -6.50 -6.27
CA ILE A 37 1.28 -5.29 -6.63
C ILE A 37 2.63 -5.62 -7.27
N PHE A 38 3.35 -6.63 -6.74
CA PHE A 38 4.75 -6.87 -7.10
C PHE A 38 4.97 -8.12 -7.97
N GLU A 39 3.96 -8.99 -8.12
CA GLU A 39 4.10 -10.25 -8.87
C GLU A 39 3.12 -10.34 -10.04
N SER A 40 1.81 -10.30 -9.77
CA SER A 40 0.79 -10.48 -10.82
C SER A 40 0.51 -9.20 -11.62
N GLY A 41 0.68 -8.04 -10.98
CA GLY A 41 0.30 -6.74 -11.52
C GLY A 41 -1.21 -6.56 -11.70
N PHE A 42 -2.03 -7.48 -11.18
CA PHE A 42 -3.50 -7.38 -11.19
C PHE A 42 -3.97 -6.99 -9.79
N VAL A 43 -4.24 -5.70 -9.61
CA VAL A 43 -4.40 -5.07 -8.30
C VAL A 43 -5.85 -4.73 -8.04
N HIS A 44 -6.36 -5.19 -6.89
CA HIS A 44 -7.62 -4.72 -6.33
C HIS A 44 -7.44 -3.30 -5.84
N ALA A 45 -8.03 -2.35 -6.54
CA ALA A 45 -7.80 -0.92 -6.32
C ALA A 45 -8.61 -0.33 -5.16
N ASP A 46 -9.52 -1.10 -4.54
CA ASP A 46 -10.29 -0.66 -3.36
C ASP A 46 -10.20 -1.60 -2.14
N PRO A 47 -9.02 -1.76 -1.53
CA PRO A 47 -8.80 -2.73 -0.45
C PRO A 47 -9.33 -2.26 0.92
N HIS A 48 -10.46 -1.57 0.96
CA HIS A 48 -11.01 -1.07 2.22
C HIS A 48 -11.41 -2.24 3.14
N ALA A 49 -11.32 -2.05 4.47
CA ALA A 49 -11.60 -3.12 5.43
C ALA A 49 -13.00 -3.77 5.30
N GLY A 50 -13.98 -3.02 4.77
CA GLY A 50 -15.32 -3.56 4.46
C GLY A 50 -15.36 -4.61 3.33
N ASN A 51 -14.35 -4.66 2.46
CA ASN A 51 -14.25 -5.59 1.33
C ASN A 51 -13.46 -6.84 1.70
N ILE A 52 -13.09 -7.02 2.97
CA ILE A 52 -12.28 -8.15 3.40
C ILE A 52 -12.97 -8.83 4.56
N LEU A 53 -13.39 -10.07 4.31
CA LEU A 53 -13.86 -10.97 5.35
C LEU A 53 -12.75 -11.94 5.75
N VAL A 54 -12.86 -12.42 6.97
CA VAL A 54 -12.05 -13.47 7.56
C VAL A 54 -12.97 -14.63 7.91
N ARG A 55 -12.60 -15.83 7.51
CA ARG A 55 -13.30 -17.06 7.88
C ARG A 55 -12.31 -18.19 8.11
N ARG A 56 -12.82 -19.36 8.49
CA ARG A 56 -12.07 -20.62 8.41
C ARG A 56 -12.42 -21.32 7.11
N ASP A 57 -11.43 -21.88 6.44
CA ASP A 57 -11.65 -22.80 5.32
C ASP A 57 -12.09 -24.19 5.84
N ASP A 58 -12.29 -25.14 4.92
CA ASP A 58 -12.73 -26.50 5.24
C ASP A 58 -11.72 -27.27 6.11
N ASP A 59 -10.44 -26.87 6.09
CA ASP A 59 -9.37 -27.41 6.94
C ASP A 59 -9.27 -26.69 8.30
N GLY A 60 -10.14 -25.71 8.57
CA GLY A 60 -10.12 -24.90 9.79
C GLY A 60 -9.06 -23.79 9.81
N LYS A 61 -8.34 -23.56 8.72
CA LYS A 61 -7.28 -22.54 8.60
C LYS A 61 -7.90 -21.17 8.32
N THR A 62 -7.24 -20.11 8.77
CA THR A 62 -7.68 -18.74 8.47
C THR A 62 -7.63 -18.48 6.97
N GLN A 63 -8.73 -18.01 6.40
CA GLN A 63 -8.85 -17.61 5.01
C GLN A 63 -9.35 -16.17 4.93
N LEU A 64 -8.70 -15.37 4.08
CA LEU A 64 -9.18 -14.05 3.70
C LEU A 64 -10.09 -14.19 2.48
N VAL A 65 -11.19 -13.45 2.49
CA VAL A 65 -12.13 -13.37 1.37
C VAL A 65 -12.19 -11.93 0.94
N LEU A 66 -11.74 -11.69 -0.28
CA LEU A 66 -11.87 -10.39 -0.95
C LEU A 66 -13.26 -10.32 -1.57
N LEU A 67 -13.99 -9.26 -1.23
CA LEU A 67 -15.29 -8.93 -1.81
C LEU A 67 -15.10 -7.90 -2.94
N ASP A 68 -16.21 -7.31 -3.37
CA ASP A 68 -16.30 -6.22 -4.35
C ASP A 68 -15.22 -6.22 -5.44
N HIS A 69 -15.43 -7.05 -6.45
CA HIS A 69 -14.53 -7.14 -7.59
C HIS A 69 -14.76 -6.04 -8.65
N GLY A 70 -15.41 -4.93 -8.30
CA GLY A 70 -15.78 -3.87 -9.24
C GLY A 70 -14.63 -2.97 -9.69
N LEU A 71 -13.56 -2.85 -8.89
CA LEU A 71 -12.44 -1.94 -9.17
C LEU A 71 -11.09 -2.67 -9.18
N TYR A 72 -10.63 -2.99 -10.38
CA TYR A 72 -9.31 -3.56 -10.63
C TYR A 72 -8.46 -2.69 -11.54
N GLN A 73 -7.16 -2.77 -11.35
CA GLN A 73 -6.18 -2.13 -12.21
C GLN A 73 -5.11 -3.14 -12.63
N ARG A 74 -4.75 -3.10 -13.91
CA ARG A 74 -3.59 -3.85 -14.43
C ARG A 74 -2.39 -2.92 -14.51
N LEU A 75 -1.29 -3.29 -13.85
CA LEU A 75 0.00 -2.66 -13.97
C LEU A 75 0.74 -3.22 -15.18
N LYS A 76 1.38 -2.35 -15.97
CA LYS A 76 2.32 -2.80 -16.99
C LYS A 76 3.54 -3.39 -16.29
N THR A 77 4.10 -4.46 -16.83
CA THR A 77 5.27 -5.13 -16.24
C THR A 77 6.42 -4.16 -15.95
N LYS A 78 6.68 -3.20 -16.85
CA LYS A 78 7.71 -2.17 -16.64
C LYS A 78 7.45 -1.31 -15.40
N ASP A 79 6.20 -0.89 -15.19
CA ASP A 79 5.81 0.02 -14.11
C ASP A 79 5.80 -0.75 -12.78
N MET A 80 5.35 -2.00 -12.81
CA MET A 80 5.40 -2.93 -11.69
C MET A 80 6.85 -3.18 -11.20
N VAL A 81 7.76 -3.46 -12.13
CA VAL A 81 9.19 -3.68 -11.82
C VAL A 81 9.83 -2.40 -11.29
N ALA A 82 9.57 -1.24 -11.92
CA ALA A 82 10.07 0.04 -11.46
C ALA A 82 9.54 0.39 -10.06
N LEU A 83 8.25 0.18 -9.79
CA LEU A 83 7.65 0.36 -8.47
C LEU A 83 8.27 -0.57 -7.42
N SER A 84 8.49 -1.84 -7.75
CA SER A 84 9.12 -2.82 -6.86
C SER A 84 10.52 -2.37 -6.43
N HIS A 85 11.31 -1.91 -7.40
CA HIS A 85 12.64 -1.40 -7.12
C HIS A 85 12.64 -0.05 -6.41
N MET A 86 11.66 0.82 -6.69
CA MET A 86 11.46 2.07 -5.95
C MET A 86 11.21 1.78 -4.46
N TRP A 87 10.29 0.87 -4.13
CA TRP A 87 10.06 0.44 -2.74
C TRP A 87 11.30 -0.13 -2.08
N LYS A 88 12.03 -1.02 -2.78
CA LYS A 88 13.30 -1.57 -2.29
C LYS A 88 14.32 -0.46 -2.00
N ALA A 89 14.43 0.53 -2.89
CA ALA A 89 15.34 1.65 -2.72
C ALA A 89 14.95 2.51 -1.51
N ILE A 90 13.66 2.80 -1.32
CA ILE A 90 13.13 3.51 -0.13
C ILE A 90 13.55 2.79 1.16
N VAL A 91 13.28 1.48 1.25
CA VAL A 91 13.60 0.67 2.43
C VAL A 91 15.10 0.65 2.72
N LEU A 92 15.93 0.55 1.67
CA LEU A 92 17.39 0.54 1.79
C LEU A 92 18.01 1.95 1.88
N GLN A 93 17.20 3.00 1.86
CA GLN A 93 17.64 4.40 1.77
C GLN A 93 18.63 4.67 0.61
N ASP A 94 18.49 3.96 -0.50
CA ASP A 94 19.35 4.09 -1.68
C ASP A 94 18.82 5.22 -2.60
N HIS A 95 19.23 6.46 -2.30
CA HIS A 95 18.78 7.65 -3.03
C HIS A 95 19.12 7.62 -4.52
N ALA A 96 20.24 7.01 -4.91
CA ALA A 96 20.61 6.88 -6.31
C ALA A 96 19.60 6.01 -7.07
N LYS A 97 19.22 4.87 -6.47
CA LYS A 97 18.17 4.01 -7.04
C LYS A 97 16.79 4.63 -6.95
N MET A 98 16.45 5.34 -5.87
CA MET A 98 15.17 6.05 -5.79
C MET A 98 15.03 7.04 -6.96
N LYS A 99 16.06 7.84 -7.21
CA LYS A 99 16.08 8.78 -8.34
C LYS A 99 15.93 8.06 -9.69
N TYR A 100 16.64 6.96 -9.88
CA TYR A 100 16.57 6.18 -11.11
C TYR A 100 15.16 5.61 -11.35
N TYR A 101 14.58 4.92 -10.37
CA TYR A 101 13.28 4.27 -10.55
C TYR A 101 12.10 5.25 -10.51
N ALA A 102 12.23 6.39 -9.83
CA ALA A 102 11.27 7.48 -9.97
C ALA A 102 11.20 7.99 -11.41
N LYS A 103 12.36 8.14 -12.07
CA LYS A 103 12.42 8.55 -13.48
C LYS A 103 11.81 7.51 -14.42
N GLU A 104 12.02 6.21 -14.15
CA GLU A 104 11.35 5.12 -14.89
C GLU A 104 9.82 5.19 -14.74
N LEU A 105 9.33 5.71 -13.60
CA LEU A 105 7.93 6.00 -13.34
C LEU A 105 7.49 7.40 -13.81
N GLY A 106 8.31 8.09 -14.60
CA GLY A 106 7.99 9.42 -15.15
C GLY A 106 8.08 10.58 -14.15
N VAL A 107 8.65 10.36 -12.96
CA VAL A 107 8.76 11.36 -11.90
C VAL A 107 10.20 11.83 -11.71
N GLU A 108 10.43 13.14 -11.85
CA GLU A 108 11.74 13.75 -11.59
C GLU A 108 12.02 13.93 -10.09
N ASP A 109 11.00 14.31 -9.32
CA ASP A 109 11.11 14.51 -7.87
C ASP A 109 10.86 13.18 -7.12
N TYR A 110 11.92 12.39 -7.01
CA TYR A 110 11.86 11.10 -6.33
C TYR A 110 11.55 11.21 -4.83
N VAL A 111 11.83 12.36 -4.21
CA VAL A 111 11.54 12.58 -2.78
C VAL A 111 10.04 12.70 -2.59
N VAL A 112 9.38 13.53 -3.40
CA VAL A 112 7.92 13.66 -3.39
C VAL A 112 7.25 12.33 -3.71
N LEU A 113 7.74 11.58 -4.71
CA LEU A 113 7.21 10.25 -5.00
C LEU A 113 7.36 9.29 -3.81
N ALA A 114 8.53 9.27 -3.17
CA ALA A 114 8.76 8.43 -2.00
C ALA A 114 7.82 8.80 -0.85
N GLU A 115 7.60 10.09 -0.60
CA GLU A 115 6.69 10.57 0.45
C GLU A 115 5.21 10.25 0.15
N ILE A 116 4.80 10.32 -1.11
CA ILE A 116 3.46 9.89 -1.53
C ILE A 116 3.30 8.38 -1.28
N LEU A 117 4.28 7.57 -1.69
CA LEU A 117 4.24 6.11 -1.54
C LEU A 117 4.24 5.66 -0.07
N THR A 118 5.02 6.31 0.78
CA THR A 118 5.15 5.94 2.20
C THR A 118 4.10 6.61 3.08
N GLN A 119 3.38 7.60 2.55
CA GLN A 119 2.53 8.53 3.30
C GLN A 119 3.26 9.14 4.52
N ALA A 120 4.58 9.31 4.39
CA ALA A 120 5.45 9.74 5.48
C ALA A 120 6.64 10.54 4.95
N PRO A 121 7.18 11.48 5.75
CA PRO A 121 8.34 12.28 5.35
C PRO A 121 9.58 11.40 5.11
N LEU A 122 10.31 11.66 4.02
CA LEU A 122 11.57 10.98 3.76
C LEU A 122 12.69 11.59 4.62
N ARG A 123 12.85 11.11 5.86
CA ARG A 123 13.91 11.60 6.76
C ARG A 123 15.28 11.03 6.34
N MET A 124 16.18 11.90 5.87
CA MET A 124 17.51 11.52 5.33
C MET A 124 18.47 10.83 6.32
N HIS A 125 18.18 10.77 7.62
CA HIS A 125 19.10 10.20 8.61
C HIS A 125 18.56 9.04 9.43
N GLN A 126 17.24 8.81 9.48
CA GLN A 126 16.64 7.70 10.23
C GLN A 126 15.24 7.39 9.68
N PHE A 127 15.13 6.73 8.52
CA PHE A 127 13.83 6.22 8.09
C PHE A 127 13.46 5.03 8.99
N LYS A 128 12.59 5.28 9.97
CA LYS A 128 11.90 4.23 10.73
C LYS A 128 10.44 4.29 10.33
N LEU A 129 9.90 3.19 9.81
CA LEU A 129 8.46 3.00 9.65
C LEU A 129 7.83 3.05 11.05
N LYS A 130 7.35 4.23 11.45
CA LYS A 130 6.69 4.41 12.74
C LYS A 130 5.26 3.90 12.62
N VAL A 131 4.87 2.98 13.51
CA VAL A 131 3.51 2.42 13.59
C VAL A 131 2.48 3.45 14.05
N ARG A 132 2.92 4.54 14.69
CA ARG A 132 2.08 5.68 15.10
C ARG A 132 2.78 7.00 14.81
N LEU A 133 2.06 7.91 14.17
CA LEU A 133 2.49 9.29 13.95
C LEU A 133 2.39 10.07 15.26
N SER A 134 3.42 10.84 15.63
CA SER A 134 3.33 11.79 16.74
C SER A 134 2.52 13.04 16.34
N GLU A 135 2.13 13.89 17.30
CA GLU A 135 1.52 15.19 16.99
C GLU A 135 2.43 16.08 16.12
N GLU A 136 3.74 15.97 16.32
CA GLU A 136 4.75 16.64 15.51
C GLU A 136 4.76 16.09 14.08
N ASP A 137 4.68 14.76 13.91
CA ASP A 137 4.57 14.13 12.60
C ASP A 137 3.27 14.57 11.90
N LEU A 138 2.14 14.68 12.61
CA LEU A 138 0.86 15.16 12.05
C LEU A 138 0.91 16.64 11.62
N LYS A 139 1.50 17.51 12.44
CA LYS A 139 1.71 18.93 12.07
C LYS A 139 2.59 19.05 10.84
N HIS A 140 3.67 18.27 10.79
CA HIS A 140 4.59 18.26 9.67
C HIS A 140 3.93 17.71 8.39
N ILE A 141 3.11 16.65 8.48
CA ILE A 141 2.32 16.14 7.36
C ILE A 141 1.33 17.20 6.86
N ALA A 142 0.62 17.89 7.76
CA ALA A 142 -0.32 18.95 7.37
C ALA A 142 0.38 20.15 6.70
N GLU A 143 1.57 20.51 7.18
CA GLU A 143 2.39 21.57 6.60
C GLU A 143 2.97 21.16 5.24
N ILE A 144 3.47 19.93 5.11
CA ILE A 144 3.88 19.33 3.83
C ILE A 144 2.70 19.33 2.85
N ALA A 145 1.52 18.89 3.29
CA ALA A 145 0.35 18.85 2.42
C ALA A 145 -0.01 20.24 1.88
N ARG A 146 0.11 21.31 2.67
CA ARG A 146 -0.14 22.69 2.21
C ARG A 146 0.98 23.25 1.34
N THR A 147 2.24 22.99 1.70
CA THR A 147 3.41 23.56 1.01
C THR A 147 3.81 22.79 -0.24
N ARG A 148 3.52 21.49 -0.29
CA ARG A 148 3.87 20.58 -1.38
C ARG A 148 2.66 20.12 -2.20
N PHE A 149 1.46 20.67 -1.97
CA PHE A 149 0.26 20.31 -2.74
C PHE A 149 0.52 20.38 -4.25
N ASP A 150 1.11 21.47 -4.71
CA ASP A 150 1.42 21.67 -6.13
C ASP A 150 2.42 20.64 -6.67
N ALA A 151 3.44 20.31 -5.86
CA ALA A 151 4.45 19.30 -6.21
C ALA A 151 3.85 17.88 -6.26
N ILE A 152 2.96 17.55 -5.33
CA ILE A 152 2.21 16.30 -5.30
C ILE A 152 1.31 16.21 -6.54
N MET A 153 0.52 17.25 -6.82
CA MET A 153 -0.36 17.30 -7.99
C MET A 153 0.40 17.28 -9.32
N LYS A 154 1.62 17.84 -9.36
CA LYS A 154 2.50 17.72 -10.53
C LYS A 154 3.01 16.29 -10.69
N THR A 155 3.38 15.64 -9.59
CA THR A 155 3.86 14.25 -9.57
C THR A 155 2.75 13.28 -9.98
N LEU A 156 1.56 13.39 -9.40
CA LEU A 156 0.41 12.54 -9.75
C LEU A 156 -0.02 12.70 -11.21
N ARG A 157 0.23 13.86 -11.83
CA ARG A 157 -0.05 14.05 -13.26
C ARG A 157 0.89 13.30 -14.21
N VAL A 158 2.10 12.95 -13.76
CA VAL A 158 3.12 12.32 -14.61
C VAL A 158 3.32 10.84 -14.34
N VAL A 159 2.94 10.36 -13.15
CA VAL A 159 2.95 8.93 -12.80
C VAL A 159 2.03 8.15 -13.76
N PRO A 160 2.39 6.93 -14.17
CA PRO A 160 1.52 6.05 -14.95
C PRO A 160 0.11 5.98 -14.37
N THR A 161 -0.91 6.18 -15.21
CA THR A 161 -2.32 6.19 -14.77
C THR A 161 -2.72 4.88 -14.06
N SER A 162 -2.11 3.76 -14.45
CA SER A 162 -2.29 2.47 -13.79
C SER A 162 -1.82 2.43 -12.34
N LEU A 163 -0.98 3.37 -11.89
CA LEU A 163 -0.51 3.45 -10.51
C LEU A 163 -1.36 4.40 -9.65
N LEU A 164 -2.19 5.28 -10.24
CA LEU A 164 -2.98 6.24 -9.48
C LEU A 164 -4.00 5.61 -8.53
N LEU A 165 -4.48 4.41 -8.86
CA LEU A 165 -5.41 3.68 -7.99
C LEU A 165 -4.68 2.81 -6.96
N VAL A 166 -3.37 2.57 -7.15
CA VAL A 166 -2.52 1.80 -6.24
C VAL A 166 -1.87 2.73 -5.21
N ILE A 167 -1.56 3.95 -5.61
CA ILE A 167 -0.95 5.00 -4.79
C ILE A 167 -2.09 5.89 -4.26
N ARG A 168 -2.59 5.58 -3.07
CA ARG A 168 -3.65 6.33 -2.37
C ARG A 168 -3.23 6.59 -0.94
#